data_AF-A0A1C6U8E8-F1
#
_entry.id   AF-A0A1C6U8E8-F1
#
_cell.length_a   1.000
_cell.length_b   1.000
_cell.length_c   1.000
_cell.angle_alpha   90.00
_cell.angle_beta   90.00
_cell.angle_gamma   90.00
#
_symmetry.space_group_name_H-M   'P 1'
#
loop_
_entity.id
_entity.type
_entity.pdbx_description
1 polymer ?
#
loop_
_entity_poly.entity_id
_entity_poly.type
_entity_poly.pdbx_seq_one_letter_code
_entity_poly.pdbx_strand_id
1 'polypeptide(L)'
;MSRSAVRSAQPAGDVLREIPLPPYVTGEDAQFAVRAVVVHAPRRWSGGTVCRNDANPFPCRLHRWGRRVLALRGLPPAAIDALIERGDPAAPVPPALPPGA
;
A
#
# COMPACT_ATOMS: atom_id res chain seq x y z
N MET A 1 11.45 -17.67 -45.18
CA MET A 1 10.20 -17.03 -44.70
C MET A 1 10.03 -17.37 -43.22
N SER A 2 10.48 -16.50 -42.32
CA SER A 2 10.27 -16.68 -40.87
C SER A 2 9.26 -15.67 -40.39
N ARG A 3 8.06 -16.13 -40.01
CA ARG A 3 7.07 -15.30 -39.33
C ARG A 3 7.49 -15.18 -37.87
N SER A 4 8.04 -14.02 -37.50
CA SER A 4 8.15 -13.63 -36.09
C SER A 4 6.75 -13.59 -35.49
N ALA A 5 6.46 -14.50 -34.57
CA ALA A 5 5.31 -14.39 -33.70
C ALA A 5 5.54 -13.18 -32.80
N VAL A 6 4.82 -12.08 -33.08
CA VAL A 6 4.62 -11.01 -32.12
C VAL A 6 3.99 -11.70 -30.90
N ARG A 7 4.77 -11.81 -29.82
CA ARG A 7 4.24 -12.18 -28.52
C ARG A 7 3.34 -11.03 -28.13
N SER A 8 2.03 -11.16 -28.41
CA SER A 8 1.03 -10.20 -27.97
C SER A 8 1.21 -10.02 -26.48
N ALA A 9 1.80 -8.89 -26.08
CA ALA A 9 1.80 -8.46 -24.71
C ALA A 9 0.32 -8.34 -24.34
N GLN A 10 -0.18 -9.25 -23.51
CA GLN A 10 -1.51 -9.10 -22.94
C GLN A 10 -1.56 -7.70 -22.29
N PRO A 11 -2.64 -6.93 -22.48
CA PRO A 11 -2.77 -5.67 -21.78
C PRO A 11 -2.70 -5.99 -20.29
N ALA A 12 -1.63 -5.56 -19.62
CA ALA A 12 -1.52 -5.56 -18.17
C ALA A 12 -2.52 -4.50 -17.66
N GLY A 13 -3.79 -4.87 -17.68
CA GLY A 13 -4.90 -3.95 -17.54
C GLY A 13 -6.19 -4.69 -17.27
N ASP A 14 -6.11 -5.82 -16.57
CA ASP A 14 -7.24 -6.18 -15.73
C ASP A 14 -7.33 -5.06 -14.68
N VAL A 15 -8.39 -4.24 -14.76
CA VAL A 15 -8.61 -3.12 -13.83
C VAL A 15 -8.97 -3.73 -12.49
N LEU A 16 -7.96 -4.19 -11.76
CA LEU A 16 -8.14 -4.75 -10.44
C LEU A 16 -8.76 -3.66 -9.56
N ARG A 17 -10.02 -3.86 -9.17
CA ARG A 17 -10.78 -2.93 -8.33
C ARG A 17 -10.06 -2.66 -7.02
N GLU A 18 -10.33 -1.55 -6.34
CA GLU A 18 -9.77 -1.30 -5.01
C GLU A 18 -10.02 -2.47 -4.06
N ILE A 19 -9.08 -2.71 -3.14
CA ILE A 19 -9.24 -3.74 -2.11
C ILE A 19 -10.35 -3.27 -1.16
N PRO A 20 -11.40 -4.07 -0.92
CA PRO A 20 -12.48 -3.68 -0.02
C PRO A 20 -11.93 -3.48 1.39
N LEU A 21 -12.55 -2.54 2.12
CA LEU A 21 -12.27 -2.37 3.54
C LEU A 21 -13.06 -3.41 4.33
N PRO A 22 -12.49 -3.95 5.42
CA PRO A 22 -13.25 -4.78 6.32
C PRO A 22 -14.39 -3.95 6.98
N PRO A 23 -15.52 -4.57 7.35
CA PRO A 23 -16.64 -3.86 7.97
C PRO A 23 -16.28 -3.28 9.35
N TYR A 24 -15.27 -3.84 10.00
CA TYR A 24 -14.64 -3.32 11.22
C TYR A 24 -13.14 -3.64 11.16
N VAL A 25 -12.30 -2.74 11.68
CA VAL A 25 -10.84 -2.94 11.68
C VAL A 25 -10.42 -3.66 12.95
N THR A 26 -9.86 -4.86 12.79
CA THR A 26 -9.27 -5.63 13.89
C THR A 26 -7.81 -5.24 14.14
N GLY A 27 -7.22 -5.75 15.23
CA GLY A 27 -5.78 -5.62 15.47
C GLY A 27 -4.94 -6.31 14.39
N GLU A 28 -5.41 -7.44 13.87
CA GLU A 28 -4.73 -8.17 12.78
C GLU A 28 -4.78 -7.40 11.46
N ASP A 29 -5.94 -6.83 11.10
CA ASP A 29 -6.07 -5.96 9.93
C ASP A 29 -5.09 -4.77 10.00
N ALA A 30 -4.95 -4.18 11.18
CA ALA A 30 -4.04 -3.08 11.40
C ALA A 30 -2.57 -3.51 11.22
N GLN A 31 -2.18 -4.71 11.65
CA GLN A 31 -0.85 -5.24 11.40
C GLN A 31 -0.59 -5.49 9.92
N PHE A 32 -1.56 -6.07 9.19
CA PHE A 32 -1.45 -6.18 7.74
C PHE A 32 -1.37 -4.82 7.05
N ALA A 33 -2.07 -3.81 7.57
CA ALA A 33 -2.02 -2.47 7.05
C ALA A 33 -0.66 -1.78 7.28
N VAL A 34 -0.01 -2.00 8.44
CA VAL A 34 1.39 -1.58 8.67
C VAL A 34 2.30 -2.19 7.61
N ARG A 35 2.23 -3.52 7.44
CA ARG A 35 3.03 -4.20 6.42
C ARG A 35 2.76 -3.65 5.01
N ALA A 36 1.49 -3.39 4.68
CA ALA A 36 1.11 -2.86 3.38
C ALA A 36 1.71 -1.47 3.11
N VAL A 37 1.63 -0.53 4.06
CA VAL A 37 2.19 0.82 3.83
C VAL A 37 3.71 0.82 3.79
N VAL A 38 4.35 -0.02 4.61
CA VAL A 38 5.82 -0.12 4.67
C VAL A 38 6.37 -0.83 3.45
N VAL A 39 5.91 -2.04 3.13
CA VAL A 39 6.44 -2.81 1.99
C VAL A 39 6.20 -2.07 0.66
N HIS A 40 5.02 -1.46 0.52
CA HIS A 40 4.62 -0.73 -0.69
C HIS A 40 4.92 0.78 -0.59
N ALA A 41 5.96 1.17 0.14
CA ALA A 41 6.45 2.54 0.22
C ALA A 41 6.84 3.11 -1.17
N PRO A 42 6.81 4.44 -1.35
CA PRO A 42 7.23 5.06 -2.59
C PRO A 42 8.74 4.88 -2.83
N ARG A 43 9.12 4.63 -4.09
CA ARG A 43 10.51 4.64 -4.58
C ARG A 43 10.61 5.57 -5.78
N ARG A 44 11.66 6.39 -5.84
CA ARG A 44 11.98 7.17 -7.05
C ARG A 44 12.56 6.26 -8.13
N TRP A 45 12.13 6.48 -9.37
CA TRP A 45 12.62 5.80 -10.56
C TRP A 45 12.69 6.80 -11.72
N SER A 46 13.47 6.48 -12.76
CA SER A 46 13.52 7.30 -13.97
C SER A 46 12.11 7.42 -14.57
N GLY A 47 11.50 8.61 -14.47
CA GLY A 47 10.15 8.87 -14.95
C GLY A 47 9.04 8.97 -13.90
N GLY A 48 9.34 8.82 -12.60
CA GLY A 48 8.33 9.09 -11.56
C GLY A 48 8.53 8.38 -10.22
N THR A 49 7.46 8.33 -9.44
CA THR A 49 7.41 7.59 -8.17
C THR A 49 6.60 6.30 -8.38
N VAL A 50 7.21 5.17 -8.03
CA VAL A 50 6.61 3.84 -8.15
C VAL A 50 6.52 3.18 -6.78
N CYS A 51 5.63 2.21 -6.63
CA CYS A 51 5.62 1.32 -5.48
C CYS A 51 6.93 0.53 -5.45
N ARG A 52 7.62 0.53 -4.30
CA ARG A 52 8.89 -0.18 -4.15
C ARG A 52 8.79 -1.68 -4.46
N ASN A 53 7.68 -2.31 -4.06
CA ASN A 53 7.45 -3.74 -4.19
C ASN A 53 6.87 -4.12 -5.56
N ASP A 54 5.82 -3.43 -6.00
CA ASP A 54 5.05 -3.85 -7.18
C ASP A 54 5.56 -3.23 -8.49
N ALA A 55 6.42 -2.21 -8.40
CA ALA A 55 6.86 -1.36 -9.52
C ALA A 55 5.73 -0.63 -10.29
N ASN A 56 4.48 -0.72 -9.84
CA ASN A 56 3.34 0.05 -10.35
C ASN A 56 3.42 1.52 -9.94
N PRO A 57 2.70 2.43 -10.64
CA PRO A 57 2.59 3.84 -10.23
C PRO A 57 2.18 3.97 -8.76
N PHE A 58 2.89 4.80 -8.00
CA PHE A 58 2.58 5.04 -6.60
C PHE A 58 1.49 6.12 -6.44
N PRO A 59 0.54 5.96 -5.49
CA PRO A 59 0.39 4.83 -4.57
C PRO A 59 -0.19 3.60 -5.27
N CYS A 60 0.24 2.38 -4.92
CA CYS A 60 -0.42 1.17 -5.40
C CYS A 60 -1.65 0.82 -4.54
N ARG A 61 -2.44 -0.17 -4.97
CA ARG A 61 -3.68 -0.60 -4.29
C ARG A 61 -3.45 -1.00 -2.83
N LEU A 62 -2.40 -1.80 -2.56
CA LEU A 62 -2.08 -2.24 -1.20
C LEU A 62 -1.66 -1.07 -0.31
N HIS A 63 -0.87 -0.13 -0.83
CA HIS A 63 -0.52 1.08 -0.09
C HIS A 63 -1.76 1.92 0.25
N ARG A 64 -2.67 2.13 -0.71
CA ARG A 64 -3.94 2.85 -0.48
C ARG A 64 -4.82 2.16 0.56
N TRP A 65 -4.96 0.84 0.46
CA TRP A 65 -5.72 0.04 1.42
C TRP A 65 -5.14 0.17 2.84
N GLY A 66 -3.83 0.00 2.98
CA GLY A 66 -3.14 0.09 4.28
C GLY A 66 -3.35 1.46 4.94
N ARG A 67 -3.20 2.56 4.20
CA ARG A 67 -3.45 3.91 4.74
C ARG A 67 -4.90 4.08 5.22
N ARG A 68 -5.88 3.55 4.48
CA ARG A 68 -7.30 3.63 4.84
C ARG A 68 -7.62 2.81 6.10
N VAL A 69 -7.09 1.60 6.22
CA VAL A 69 -7.27 0.76 7.42
C VAL A 69 -6.65 1.41 8.66
N LEU A 70 -5.42 1.94 8.55
CA LEU A 70 -4.78 2.62 9.68
C LEU A 70 -5.52 3.91 10.07
N ALA A 71 -6.03 4.67 9.11
CA ALA A 71 -6.86 5.85 9.39
C ALA A 71 -8.16 5.46 10.11
N LEU A 72 -8.85 4.41 9.66
CA LEU A 72 -10.04 3.88 10.35
C LEU A 72 -9.74 3.36 11.76
N ARG A 73 -8.51 2.88 11.98
CA ARG A 73 -8.03 2.49 13.31
C ARG A 73 -7.78 3.68 14.24
N GLY A 74 -7.79 4.91 13.70
CA GLY A 74 -7.58 6.16 14.44
C GLY A 74 -6.14 6.68 14.41
N LEU A 75 -5.30 6.20 13.49
CA LEU A 75 -3.93 6.73 13.36
C LEU A 75 -3.94 8.04 12.55
N PRO A 76 -3.27 9.10 13.03
CA PRO A 76 -3.12 10.32 12.26
C PRO A 76 -2.16 10.09 11.08
N PRO A 77 -2.29 10.86 9.98
CA PRO A 77 -1.41 10.75 8.81
C PRO A 77 0.07 10.75 9.15
N ALA A 78 0.50 11.64 10.07
CA ALA A 78 1.89 11.74 10.49
C ALA A 78 2.43 10.45 11.16
N ALA A 79 1.60 9.73 11.92
CA ALA A 79 2.00 8.44 12.50
C ALA A 79 2.13 7.36 11.44
N ILE A 80 1.28 7.38 10.41
CA ILE A 80 1.38 6.48 9.25
C ILE A 80 2.66 6.78 8.46
N ASP A 81 2.97 8.05 8.24
CA ASP A 81 4.18 8.46 7.53
C ASP A 81 5.44 8.06 8.31
N ALA A 82 5.43 8.20 9.65
CA ALA A 82 6.52 7.72 10.51
C ALA A 82 6.72 6.20 10.45
N LEU A 83 5.67 5.40 10.26
CA LEU A 83 5.80 3.95 10.02
C LEU A 83 6.49 3.67 8.68
N ILE A 84 6.08 4.39 7.63
CA ILE A 84 6.66 4.25 6.28
C ILE A 84 8.15 4.63 6.30
N GLU A 85 8.50 5.73 6.95
CA GLU A 85 9.88 6.22 7.09
C GLU A 85 10.76 5.25 7.89
N ARG A 86 10.22 4.69 8.99
CA ARG A 86 10.92 3.68 9.80
C ARG A 86 11.28 2.43 8.98
N GLY A 87 10.41 2.03 8.06
CA GLY A 87 10.71 0.95 7.11
C GLY A 87 10.62 -0.47 7.68
N ASP A 88 10.15 -0.65 8.92
CA ASP A 88 9.98 -1.96 9.56
C ASP A 88 8.55 -2.50 9.37
N PRO A 89 8.33 -3.54 8.54
CA PRO A 89 7.01 -4.09 8.29
C PRO A 89 6.45 -4.93 9.45
N ALA A 90 7.27 -5.25 10.46
CA ALA A 90 6.87 -5.94 11.68
C ALA A 90 6.69 -4.98 12.87
N ALA A 91 6.81 -3.66 12.64
CA ALA A 91 6.61 -2.66 13.68
C ALA A 91 5.21 -2.81 14.29
N PRO A 92 5.08 -2.78 15.63
CA PRO A 92 3.78 -2.86 16.26
C PRO A 92 2.92 -1.65 15.86
N VAL A 93 1.61 -1.88 15.70
CA VAL A 93 0.65 -0.80 15.42
C VAL A 93 0.65 0.19 16.59
N PRO A 94 0.91 1.48 16.36
CA PRO A 94 0.78 2.50 17.39
C PRO A 94 -0.64 2.51 17.98
N PRO A 95 -0.79 2.79 19.28
CA PRO A 95 -2.12 2.98 19.85
C PRO A 95 -2.83 4.14 19.13
N ALA A 96 -4.13 3.96 18.90
CA ALA A 96 -4.96 5.04 18.37
C ALA A 96 -4.98 6.20 19.36
N LEU A 97 -4.98 7.44 18.83
CA LEU A 97 -5.19 8.60 19.68
C LEU A 97 -6.59 8.54 20.30
N PRO A 98 -6.74 8.93 21.58
CA PRO A 98 -8.06 9.07 22.17
C PRO A 98 -8.87 10.14 21.40
N PRO A 99 -10.20 9.99 21.30
CA PRO A 99 -11.04 11.00 20.66
C PRO A 99 -10.88 12.36 21.35
N GLY A 100 -10.53 13.41 20.59
CA GLY A 100 -10.44 14.79 21.09
C GLY A 100 -9.05 15.29 21.51
N ALA A 101 -7.98 14.56 21.19
CA ALA A 101 -6.59 15.01 21.31
C ALA A 101 -6.15 15.89 20.12
#